data_AF-A0A7Z0PSU7-F1
#
_entry.id   AF-A0A7Z0PSU7-F1
#
_cell.length_a   1.000
_cell.length_b   1.000
_cell.length_c   1.000
_cell.angle_alpha   90.00
_cell.angle_beta   90.00
_cell.angle_gamma   90.00
#
_symmetry.space_group_name_H-M   'P 1'
#
loop_
_entity.id
_entity.type
_entity.pdbx_description
1 polymer ?
#
loop_
_entity_poly.entity_id
_entity_poly.type
_entity_poly.pdbx_seq_one_letter_code
_entity_poly.pdbx_strand_id
1 'polypeptide(L)'
;MVSELRALHETAGGADTMPDDTELFAALLWAERNARQLEVLAPEARRRAALTQVLLWEHLREQADLHQMRAVTAARDAGATWADLTTPLAVRAPSAAYNKAQRLAAAALTDATDHDRPVRRTPEAVAAARLRHAERERAAHQRRQAAAERHPLVAAAAHRLLDHREHLTTDEDTDFWLDEAAYVLTDCTTALQQESLQRYLAAALRHLQHHHQAGGQPPTTHPQALAALQAVAALVANPA
;
A
#
# COMPACT_ATOMS: atom_id res chain seq x y z
N MET A 1 19.47 25.39 13.06
CA MET A 1 18.98 24.24 12.27
C MET A 1 17.58 23.81 12.71
N VAL A 2 17.38 23.13 13.85
CA VAL A 2 16.01 22.80 14.34
C VAL A 2 15.23 24.06 14.74
N SER A 3 15.87 25.00 15.42
CA SER A 3 15.31 26.33 15.75
C SER A 3 14.99 27.18 14.52
N GLU A 4 15.73 27.00 13.44
CA GLU A 4 15.57 27.71 12.17
C GLU A 4 14.44 27.10 11.33
N LEU A 5 14.35 25.76 11.28
CA LEU A 5 13.23 25.03 10.68
C LEU A 5 11.92 25.30 11.42
N ARG A 6 11.97 25.40 12.75
CA ARG A 6 10.84 25.81 13.58
C ARG A 6 10.37 27.23 13.24
N ALA A 7 11.28 28.20 13.16
CA ALA A 7 10.93 29.57 12.77
C ALA A 7 10.29 29.67 11.37
N LEU A 8 10.72 28.83 10.42
CA LEU A 8 10.12 28.73 9.09
C LEU A 8 8.69 28.13 9.13
N HIS A 9 8.46 27.10 9.95
CA HIS A 9 7.12 26.51 10.14
C HIS A 9 6.17 27.40 10.95
N GLU A 10 6.69 28.17 11.92
CA GLU A 10 5.95 29.21 12.66
C GLU A 10 5.49 30.33 11.72
N THR A 11 6.38 30.77 10.82
CA THR A 11 6.06 31.79 9.80
C THR A 11 5.00 31.29 8.80
N ALA A 12 4.97 29.97 8.55
CA ALA A 12 3.98 29.31 7.70
C ALA A 12 2.68 28.90 8.45
N GLY A 13 2.55 29.24 9.74
CA GLY A 13 1.33 29.01 10.53
C GLY A 13 1.10 27.58 11.02
N GLY A 14 2.14 26.72 11.07
CA GLY A 14 2.00 25.28 11.32
C GLY A 14 2.85 24.71 12.47
N ALA A 15 3.18 25.50 13.49
CA ALA A 15 4.14 25.10 14.52
C ALA A 15 3.55 24.35 15.73
N ASP A 16 2.24 24.42 15.97
CA ASP A 16 1.61 23.93 17.21
C ASP A 16 1.62 22.39 17.37
N THR A 17 2.13 21.64 16.38
CA THR A 17 2.16 20.17 16.37
C THR A 17 3.53 19.56 16.05
N MET A 18 4.63 20.32 16.03
CA MET A 18 5.96 19.75 15.76
C MET A 18 6.40 18.87 16.95
N PRO A 19 6.49 17.53 16.81
CA PRO A 19 6.93 16.66 17.90
C PRO A 19 8.40 16.92 18.24
N ASP A 20 8.78 16.68 19.50
CA ASP A 20 10.18 16.74 19.95
C ASP A 20 10.98 15.51 19.44
N ASP A 21 12.30 15.45 19.62
CA ASP A 21 13.23 14.39 19.14
C ASP A 21 13.00 13.00 19.80
N THR A 22 11.74 12.59 19.95
CA THR A 22 11.28 11.73 21.04
C THR A 22 11.68 10.26 20.93
N GLU A 23 12.27 9.84 22.05
CA GLU A 23 12.47 8.51 22.61
C GLU A 23 13.67 7.70 22.12
N LEU A 24 13.84 7.39 20.83
CA LEU A 24 14.91 6.45 20.44
C LEU A 24 16.32 7.06 20.54
N PHE A 25 16.53 8.26 19.97
CA PHE A 25 17.83 8.94 20.04
C PHE A 25 18.18 9.34 21.47
N ALA A 26 17.20 9.84 22.22
CA ALA A 26 17.36 10.16 23.64
C ALA A 26 17.67 8.91 24.49
N ALA A 27 17.01 7.78 24.23
CA ALA A 27 17.27 6.51 24.93
C ALA A 27 18.67 5.96 24.61
N LEU A 28 19.13 6.07 23.35
CA LEU A 28 20.49 5.68 22.97
C LEU A 28 21.54 6.54 23.67
N LEU A 29 21.38 7.87 23.66
CA LEU A 29 22.28 8.79 24.38
C LEU A 29 22.25 8.54 25.90
N TRP A 30 21.09 8.23 26.47
CA TRP A 30 20.97 7.85 27.87
C TRP A 30 21.71 6.54 28.15
N ALA A 31 21.55 5.52 27.30
CA ALA A 31 22.19 4.23 27.48
C ALA A 31 23.73 4.31 27.36
N GLU A 32 24.25 5.20 26.50
CA GLU A 32 25.69 5.49 26.42
C GLU A 32 26.22 6.18 27.68
N ARG A 33 25.51 7.21 28.15
CA ARG A 33 25.88 7.95 29.38
C ARG A 33 25.87 7.06 30.62
N ASN A 34 25.02 6.05 30.64
CA ASN A 34 24.85 5.13 31.78
C ASN A 34 25.50 3.76 31.57
N ALA A 35 26.32 3.58 30.53
CA ALA A 35 26.89 2.27 30.16
C ALA A 35 27.66 1.57 31.30
N ARG A 36 28.32 2.33 32.18
CA ARG A 36 29.05 1.80 33.35
C ARG A 36 28.15 1.05 34.34
N GLN A 37 26.86 1.39 34.40
CA GLN A 37 25.91 0.70 35.29
C GLN A 37 25.69 -0.76 34.90
N LEU A 38 26.00 -1.13 33.65
CA LEU A 38 25.90 -2.51 33.18
C LEU A 38 27.11 -3.37 33.61
N GLU A 39 28.18 -2.78 34.15
CA GLU A 39 29.40 -3.51 34.54
C GLU A 39 29.16 -4.56 35.64
N VAL A 40 28.15 -4.34 36.50
CA VAL A 40 27.75 -5.26 37.57
C VAL A 40 26.97 -6.49 37.08
N LEU A 41 26.55 -6.50 35.81
CA LEU A 41 25.81 -7.61 35.21
C LEU A 41 26.75 -8.74 34.76
N ALA A 42 26.19 -9.94 34.65
CA ALA A 42 26.90 -11.09 34.08
C ALA A 42 27.43 -10.80 32.66
N PRO A 43 28.59 -11.36 32.25
CA PRO A 43 29.20 -11.10 30.95
C PRO A 43 28.27 -11.23 29.74
N GLU A 44 27.40 -12.24 29.73
CA GLU A 44 26.45 -12.47 28.63
C GLU A 44 25.36 -11.39 28.54
N ALA A 45 24.89 -10.87 29.69
CA ALA A 45 23.92 -9.77 29.72
C ALA A 45 24.53 -8.46 29.19
N ARG A 46 25.80 -8.20 29.50
CA ARG A 46 26.56 -7.04 28.97
C ARG A 46 26.74 -7.14 27.45
N ARG A 47 27.13 -8.33 26.96
CA ARG A 47 27.27 -8.60 25.53
C ARG A 47 25.95 -8.36 24.77
N ARG A 48 24.83 -8.85 25.31
CA ARG A 48 23.51 -8.66 24.70
C ARG A 48 23.12 -7.19 24.65
N ALA A 49 23.33 -6.43 25.73
CA ALA A 49 23.04 -4.99 25.75
C ALA A 49 23.86 -4.21 24.70
N ALA A 50 25.16 -4.51 24.56
CA ALA A 50 26.01 -3.88 23.56
C ALA A 50 25.55 -4.19 22.12
N LEU A 51 25.17 -5.43 21.83
CA LEU A 51 24.62 -5.81 20.52
C LEU A 51 23.29 -5.11 20.24
N THR A 52 22.42 -4.99 21.25
CA THR A 52 21.16 -4.24 21.11
C THR A 52 21.40 -2.77 20.81
N GLN A 53 22.37 -2.12 21.46
CA GLN A 53 22.74 -0.73 21.15
C GLN A 53 23.22 -0.56 19.70
N VAL A 54 24.03 -1.50 19.19
CA VAL A 54 24.47 -1.48 17.78
C VAL A 54 23.28 -1.57 16.82
N LEU A 55 22.33 -2.47 17.10
CA LEU A 55 21.13 -2.64 16.28
C LEU A 55 20.24 -1.38 16.29
N LEU A 56 20.06 -0.77 17.45
CA LEU A 56 19.26 0.45 17.59
C LEU A 56 19.91 1.65 16.89
N TRP A 57 21.25 1.77 16.91
CA TRP A 57 21.97 2.79 16.16
C TRP A 57 21.87 2.60 14.65
N GLU A 58 21.96 1.35 14.16
CA GLU A 58 21.76 1.07 12.72
C GLU A 58 20.32 1.37 12.31
N HIS A 59 19.32 1.00 13.12
CA HIS A 59 17.93 1.34 12.86
C HIS A 59 17.71 2.86 12.79
N LEU A 60 18.27 3.62 13.73
CA LEU A 60 18.19 5.08 13.70
C LEU A 60 18.84 5.66 12.43
N ARG A 61 19.97 5.10 12.00
CA ARG A 61 20.65 5.52 10.77
C ARG A 61 19.79 5.25 9.53
N GLU A 62 19.18 4.09 9.44
CA GLU A 62 18.27 3.75 8.33
C GLU A 62 17.11 4.74 8.25
N GLN A 63 16.46 5.03 9.40
CA GLN A 63 15.40 6.03 9.46
C GLN A 63 15.90 7.42 9.07
N ALA A 64 17.08 7.82 9.56
CA ALA A 64 17.69 9.11 9.21
C ALA A 64 17.96 9.23 7.71
N ASP A 65 18.44 8.17 7.05
CA ASP A 65 18.67 8.16 5.60
C ASP A 65 17.35 8.33 4.82
N LEU A 66 16.25 7.69 5.26
CA LEU A 66 14.90 7.85 4.67
C LEU A 66 14.40 9.30 4.80
N HIS A 67 14.47 9.86 6.00
CA HIS A 67 14.03 11.22 6.27
C HIS A 67 14.88 12.25 5.54
N GLN A 68 16.20 12.06 5.49
CA GLN A 68 17.11 12.91 4.72
C GLN A 68 16.78 12.86 3.23
N MET A 69 16.41 11.69 2.67
CA MET A 69 15.96 11.61 1.27
C MET A 69 14.66 12.38 1.04
N ARG A 70 13.66 12.26 1.93
CA ARG A 70 12.41 13.04 1.82
C ARG A 70 12.68 14.54 1.85
N ALA A 71 13.57 15.00 2.73
CA ALA A 71 13.99 16.40 2.80
C ALA A 71 14.70 16.86 1.51
N VAL A 72 15.57 16.02 0.93
CA VAL A 72 16.19 16.29 -0.37
C VAL A 72 15.14 16.44 -1.46
N THR A 73 14.16 15.53 -1.55
CA THR A 73 13.06 15.63 -2.52
C THR A 73 12.28 16.91 -2.34
N ALA A 74 11.86 17.24 -1.12
CA ALA A 74 11.12 18.47 -0.83
C ALA A 74 11.92 19.73 -1.22
N ALA A 75 13.22 19.76 -0.93
CA ALA A 75 14.09 20.87 -1.34
C ALA A 75 14.19 20.98 -2.87
N ARG A 76 14.29 19.84 -3.58
CA ARG A 76 14.33 19.80 -5.05
C ARG A 76 13.01 20.27 -5.66
N ASP A 77 11.87 19.88 -5.09
CA ASP A 77 10.54 20.30 -5.53
C ASP A 77 10.30 21.80 -5.27
N ALA A 78 10.89 22.35 -4.19
CA ALA A 78 10.94 23.78 -3.91
C ALA A 78 11.95 24.54 -4.80
N GLY A 79 12.61 23.87 -5.75
CA GLY A 79 13.50 24.49 -6.74
C GLY A 79 14.98 24.56 -6.34
N ALA A 80 15.39 24.03 -5.18
CA ALA A 80 16.79 24.05 -4.76
C ALA A 80 17.67 23.27 -5.75
N THR A 81 18.79 23.84 -6.18
CA THR A 81 19.74 23.20 -7.11
C THR A 81 20.61 22.16 -6.40
N TRP A 82 21.30 21.30 -7.16
CA TRP A 82 22.31 20.40 -6.58
C TRP A 82 23.48 21.13 -5.94
N ALA A 83 23.75 22.38 -6.34
CA ALA A 83 24.76 23.23 -5.70
C ALA A 83 24.29 23.64 -4.30
N ASP A 84 23.03 24.02 -4.15
CA ASP A 84 22.44 24.41 -2.86
C ASP A 84 22.44 23.24 -1.86
N LEU A 85 22.37 22.00 -2.36
CA LEU A 85 22.39 20.79 -1.55
C LEU A 85 23.80 20.31 -1.14
N THR A 86 24.87 20.94 -1.60
CA THR A 86 26.24 20.50 -1.26
C THR A 86 26.53 20.58 0.23
N THR A 87 26.30 21.75 0.85
CA THR A 87 26.49 21.95 2.28
C THR A 87 25.50 21.13 3.13
N PRO A 88 24.17 21.16 2.88
CA PRO A 88 23.21 20.35 3.64
C PRO A 88 23.49 18.85 3.58
N LEU A 89 24.00 18.34 2.46
CA LEU A 89 24.39 16.94 2.32
C LEU A 89 25.82 16.64 2.77
N ALA A 90 26.55 17.62 3.29
CA ALA A 90 27.95 17.49 3.71
C ALA A 90 28.86 16.88 2.63
N VAL A 91 28.74 17.39 1.40
CA VAL A 91 29.54 16.99 0.25
C VAL A 91 30.18 18.21 -0.42
N ARG A 92 31.28 17.98 -1.14
CA ARG A 92 32.11 19.07 -1.68
C ARG A 92 31.76 19.54 -3.09
N ALA A 93 30.84 18.85 -3.77
CA ALA A 93 30.52 19.15 -5.17
C ALA A 93 29.05 18.81 -5.50
N PRO A 94 28.41 19.52 -6.45
CA PRO A 94 27.03 19.24 -6.87
C PRO A 94 26.83 17.81 -7.39
N SER A 95 27.81 17.25 -8.10
CA SER A 95 27.78 15.85 -8.55
C SER A 95 27.83 14.86 -7.39
N ALA A 96 28.56 15.19 -6.31
CA ALA A 96 28.59 14.40 -5.10
C ALA A 96 27.26 14.48 -4.31
N ALA A 97 26.57 15.62 -4.36
CA ALA A 97 25.22 15.79 -3.79
C ALA A 97 24.21 14.92 -4.53
N TYR A 98 24.23 14.95 -5.87
CA TYR A 98 23.43 14.05 -6.70
C TYR A 98 23.71 12.58 -6.36
N ASN A 99 24.98 12.16 -6.34
CA ASN A 99 25.35 10.78 -6.05
C ASN A 99 24.98 10.36 -4.61
N LYS A 100 25.08 11.26 -3.62
CA LYS A 100 24.61 10.99 -2.26
C LYS A 100 23.09 10.84 -2.22
N ALA A 101 22.34 11.71 -2.89
CA ALA A 101 20.89 11.57 -3.00
C ALA A 101 20.48 10.25 -3.67
N GLN A 102 21.18 9.81 -4.72
CA GLN A 102 20.91 8.50 -5.32
C GLN A 102 21.17 7.34 -4.34
N ARG A 103 22.22 7.42 -3.51
CA ARG A 103 22.50 6.41 -2.47
C ARG A 103 21.47 6.42 -1.34
N LEU A 104 21.00 7.59 -0.92
CA LEU A 104 19.92 7.71 0.07
C LEU A 104 18.60 7.13 -0.48
N ALA A 105 18.30 7.41 -1.75
CA ALA A 105 17.14 6.80 -2.41
C ALA A 105 17.25 5.29 -2.57
N ALA A 106 18.47 4.74 -2.70
CA ALA A 106 18.72 3.30 -2.70
C ALA A 106 18.33 2.66 -1.36
N ALA A 107 18.71 3.31 -0.25
CA ALA A 107 18.36 2.87 1.10
C ALA A 107 16.85 2.90 1.35
N ALA A 108 16.11 3.79 0.66
CA ALA A 108 14.66 3.87 0.71
C ALA A 108 13.91 2.84 -0.13
N LEU A 109 14.60 2.18 -1.07
CA LEU A 109 14.03 1.10 -1.87
C LEU A 109 14.26 -0.23 -1.14
N THR A 110 13.34 -0.59 -0.26
CA THR A 110 13.18 -1.99 0.18
C THR A 110 12.44 -2.76 -0.90
N ASP A 111 13.03 -3.83 -1.42
CA ASP A 111 12.38 -4.65 -2.43
C ASP A 111 11.36 -5.57 -1.75
N ALA A 112 10.09 -5.16 -1.73
CA ALA A 112 9.03 -5.93 -1.08
C ALA A 112 8.80 -7.33 -1.71
N THR A 113 9.41 -7.64 -2.86
CA THR A 113 9.30 -8.94 -3.53
C THR A 113 10.32 -9.97 -3.07
N ASP A 114 11.38 -9.57 -2.37
CA ASP A 114 12.43 -10.49 -1.91
C ASP A 114 12.76 -10.20 -0.44
N HIS A 115 11.89 -10.71 0.44
CA HIS A 115 12.11 -10.93 1.88
C HIS A 115 13.29 -10.14 2.47
N ASP A 116 13.04 -8.90 2.89
CA ASP A 116 13.96 -8.10 3.72
C ASP A 116 15.38 -7.88 3.18
N ARG A 117 15.63 -8.08 1.88
CA ARG A 117 16.98 -7.81 1.33
C ARG A 117 17.13 -6.35 0.93
N PRO A 118 18.06 -5.60 1.57
CA PRO A 118 18.38 -4.24 1.16
C PRO A 118 18.86 -4.26 -0.29
N VAL A 119 18.30 -3.38 -1.14
CA VAL A 119 18.77 -3.21 -2.51
C VAL A 119 20.26 -2.86 -2.46
N ARG A 120 21.08 -3.56 -3.27
CA ARG A 120 22.52 -3.27 -3.37
C ARG A 120 22.71 -1.79 -3.70
N ARG A 121 23.61 -1.11 -2.96
CA ARG A 121 23.87 0.34 -3.03
C ARG A 121 24.59 0.82 -4.31
N THR A 122 24.35 0.20 -5.47
CA THR A 122 24.91 0.63 -6.76
C THR A 122 23.90 1.44 -7.58
N PRO A 123 24.31 2.54 -8.26
CA PRO A 123 23.40 3.38 -9.04
C PRO A 123 22.56 2.62 -10.08
N GLU A 124 23.13 1.59 -10.70
CA GLU A 124 22.45 0.75 -11.70
C GLU A 124 21.36 -0.13 -11.07
N ALA A 125 21.62 -0.68 -9.87
CA ALA A 125 20.63 -1.47 -9.13
C ALA A 125 19.45 -0.60 -8.67
N VAL A 126 19.72 0.67 -8.32
CA VAL A 126 18.70 1.67 -7.98
C VAL A 126 17.84 2.02 -9.18
N ALA A 127 18.45 2.27 -10.35
CA ALA A 127 17.70 2.56 -11.57
C ALA A 127 16.78 1.39 -11.96
N ALA A 128 17.28 0.16 -11.88
CA ALA A 128 16.50 -1.04 -12.15
C ALA A 128 15.36 -1.24 -11.14
N ALA A 129 15.61 -1.01 -9.83
CA ALA A 129 14.58 -1.11 -8.80
C ALA A 129 13.48 -0.05 -8.98
N ARG A 130 13.84 1.19 -9.34
CA ARG A 130 12.88 2.25 -9.66
C ARG A 130 12.03 1.91 -10.88
N LEU A 131 12.63 1.35 -11.93
CA LEU A 131 11.87 0.95 -13.11
C LEU A 131 10.82 -0.11 -12.75
N ARG A 132 11.22 -1.16 -12.00
CA ARG A 132 10.29 -2.20 -11.52
C ARG A 132 9.20 -1.64 -10.61
N HIS A 133 9.51 -0.68 -9.74
CA HIS A 133 8.51 -0.02 -8.90
C HIS A 133 7.53 0.81 -9.75
N ALA A 134 8.04 1.57 -10.72
CA ALA A 134 7.21 2.36 -11.62
C ALA A 134 6.30 1.47 -12.49
N GLU A 135 6.80 0.33 -12.96
CA GLU A 135 6.00 -0.68 -13.68
C GLU A 135 4.91 -1.27 -12.79
N ARG A 136 5.22 -1.63 -11.54
CA ARG A 136 4.23 -2.11 -10.57
C ARG A 136 3.14 -1.09 -10.28
N GLU A 137 3.52 0.17 -10.07
CA GLU A 137 2.57 1.26 -9.83
C GLU A 137 1.70 1.53 -11.06
N ARG A 138 2.27 1.51 -12.27
CA ARG A 138 1.51 1.62 -13.52
C ARG A 138 0.54 0.46 -13.67
N ALA A 139 0.98 -0.78 -13.44
CA ALA A 139 0.11 -1.95 -13.51
C ALA A 139 -0.98 -1.95 -12.42
N ALA A 140 -0.68 -1.47 -11.21
CA ALA A 140 -1.67 -1.32 -10.15
C ALA A 140 -2.68 -0.21 -10.47
N HIS A 141 -2.21 0.92 -11.03
CA HIS A 141 -3.07 2.01 -11.46
C HIS A 141 -3.99 1.58 -12.62
N GLN A 142 -3.46 0.87 -13.62
CA GLN A 142 -4.24 0.32 -14.73
C GLN A 142 -5.30 -0.67 -14.24
N ARG A 143 -4.95 -1.58 -13.32
CA ARG A 143 -5.93 -2.50 -12.69
C ARG A 143 -7.03 -1.75 -11.95
N ARG A 144 -6.69 -0.70 -11.18
CA ARG A 144 -7.68 0.15 -10.49
C ARG A 144 -8.59 0.90 -11.45
N GLN A 145 -8.04 1.44 -12.54
CA GLN A 145 -8.83 2.11 -13.58
C GLN A 145 -9.78 1.14 -14.29
N ALA A 146 -9.28 -0.02 -14.70
CA ALA A 146 -10.10 -1.06 -15.34
C ALA A 146 -11.23 -1.53 -14.40
N ALA A 147 -10.95 -1.71 -13.10
CA ALA A 147 -11.96 -2.05 -12.11
C ALA A 147 -13.01 -0.94 -11.94
N ALA A 148 -12.60 0.32 -11.90
CA ALA A 148 -13.50 1.48 -11.76
C ALA A 148 -14.42 1.66 -12.98
N GLU A 149 -13.90 1.46 -14.20
CA GLU A 149 -14.70 1.52 -15.43
C GLU A 149 -15.71 0.36 -15.52
N ARG A 150 -15.35 -0.80 -14.96
CA ARG A 150 -16.17 -2.01 -15.02
C ARG A 150 -17.28 -2.04 -13.97
N HIS A 151 -17.07 -1.42 -12.80
CA HIS A 151 -18.05 -1.46 -11.70
C HIS A 151 -19.47 -1.04 -12.11
N PRO A 152 -19.69 0.08 -12.83
CA PRO A 152 -21.04 0.45 -13.28
C PRO A 152 -21.74 -0.63 -14.13
N LEU A 153 -20.97 -1.37 -14.94
CA LEU A 153 -21.52 -2.47 -15.75
C LEU A 153 -21.96 -3.65 -14.89
N VAL A 154 -21.16 -3.99 -13.88
CA VAL A 154 -21.47 -5.07 -12.91
C VAL A 154 -22.70 -4.69 -12.09
N ALA A 155 -22.76 -3.46 -11.56
CA ALA A 155 -23.90 -2.98 -10.79
C ALA A 155 -25.19 -2.96 -11.63
N ALA A 156 -25.13 -2.49 -12.88
CA ALA A 156 -26.29 -2.48 -13.77
C ALA A 156 -26.75 -3.89 -14.20
N ALA A 157 -25.83 -4.84 -14.34
CA ALA A 157 -26.19 -6.24 -14.59
C ALA A 157 -26.79 -6.90 -13.35
N ALA A 158 -26.26 -6.61 -12.16
CA ALA A 158 -26.76 -7.09 -10.88
C ALA A 158 -28.18 -6.59 -10.60
N HIS A 159 -28.45 -5.29 -10.79
CA HIS A 159 -29.80 -4.73 -10.67
C HIS A 159 -30.79 -5.46 -11.57
N ARG A 160 -30.46 -5.62 -12.86
CA ARG A 160 -31.33 -6.33 -13.82
C ARG A 160 -31.57 -7.79 -13.46
N LEU A 161 -30.59 -8.47 -12.86
CA LEU A 161 -30.76 -9.85 -12.39
C LEU A 161 -31.72 -9.89 -11.19
N LEU A 162 -31.55 -8.97 -10.24
CA LEU A 162 -32.39 -8.89 -9.04
C LEU A 162 -33.82 -8.44 -9.35
N ASP A 163 -34.02 -7.59 -10.36
CA ASP A 163 -35.34 -7.17 -10.86
C ASP A 163 -36.15 -8.34 -11.47
N HIS A 164 -35.49 -9.45 -11.79
CA HIS A 164 -36.10 -10.66 -12.34
C HIS A 164 -35.87 -11.89 -11.46
N ARG A 165 -35.56 -11.70 -10.17
CA ARG A 165 -35.22 -12.79 -9.22
C ARG A 165 -36.32 -13.84 -9.11
N GLU A 166 -37.58 -13.42 -9.20
CA GLU A 166 -38.77 -14.27 -9.13
C GLU A 166 -38.92 -15.24 -10.31
N HIS A 167 -38.18 -15.00 -11.40
CA HIS A 167 -38.15 -15.86 -12.57
C HIS A 167 -36.97 -16.84 -12.57
N LEU A 168 -36.13 -16.82 -11.53
CA LEU A 168 -35.02 -17.75 -11.37
C LEU A 168 -35.48 -19.00 -10.62
N THR A 169 -34.98 -20.15 -11.03
CA THR A 169 -35.11 -21.41 -10.29
C THR A 169 -34.03 -21.42 -9.21
N THR A 170 -34.36 -20.99 -7.99
CA THR A 170 -33.41 -20.83 -6.89
C THR A 170 -33.52 -21.95 -5.84
N ASP A 171 -32.41 -22.20 -5.16
CA ASP A 171 -32.35 -22.93 -3.89
C ASP A 171 -31.97 -21.96 -2.75
N GLU A 172 -31.96 -22.46 -1.52
CA GLU A 172 -31.68 -21.65 -0.31
C GLU A 172 -30.32 -20.93 -0.40
N ASP A 173 -29.30 -21.60 -0.93
CA ASP A 173 -27.97 -21.01 -1.12
C ASP A 173 -28.00 -19.89 -2.18
N THR A 174 -28.71 -20.11 -3.29
CA THR A 174 -28.86 -19.09 -4.33
C THR A 174 -29.59 -17.86 -3.80
N ASP A 175 -30.69 -18.06 -3.08
CA ASP A 175 -31.45 -16.97 -2.46
C ASP A 175 -30.58 -16.18 -1.48
N PHE A 176 -29.81 -16.87 -0.63
CA PHE A 176 -28.87 -16.24 0.30
C PHE A 176 -27.88 -15.33 -0.42
N TRP A 177 -27.22 -15.81 -1.48
CA TRP A 177 -26.22 -15.01 -2.19
C TRP A 177 -26.84 -13.86 -3.00
N LEU A 178 -28.07 -14.01 -3.49
CA LEU A 178 -28.80 -12.93 -4.15
C LEU A 178 -29.21 -11.85 -3.15
N ASP A 179 -29.61 -12.21 -1.94
CA ASP A 179 -29.93 -11.25 -0.88
C ASP A 179 -28.67 -10.50 -0.40
N GLU A 180 -27.53 -11.18 -0.25
CA GLU A 180 -26.24 -10.53 0.03
C GLU A 180 -25.81 -9.57 -1.09
N ALA A 181 -26.01 -9.98 -2.35
CA ALA A 181 -25.76 -9.11 -3.49
C ALA A 181 -26.68 -7.88 -3.49
N ALA A 182 -27.97 -8.05 -3.19
CA ALA A 182 -28.94 -6.95 -3.10
C ALA A 182 -28.60 -5.97 -1.98
N TYR A 183 -28.19 -6.49 -0.82
CA TYR A 183 -27.75 -5.69 0.33
C TYR A 183 -26.57 -4.78 -0.04
N VAL A 184 -25.52 -5.35 -0.62
CA VAL A 184 -24.33 -4.58 -1.02
C VAL A 184 -24.61 -3.61 -2.16
N LEU A 185 -25.48 -3.97 -3.09
CA LEU A 185 -25.77 -3.16 -4.27
C LEU A 185 -26.41 -1.82 -3.93
N THR A 186 -27.17 -1.74 -2.82
CA THR A 186 -27.85 -0.52 -2.38
C THR A 186 -26.89 0.65 -2.16
N ASP A 187 -25.70 0.40 -1.59
CA ASP A 187 -24.69 1.41 -1.26
C ASP A 187 -23.30 1.04 -1.79
N CYS A 188 -23.21 0.45 -2.99
CA CYS A 188 -21.96 -0.06 -3.55
C CYS A 188 -21.02 1.05 -4.07
N THR A 189 -20.33 1.71 -3.14
CA THR A 189 -19.52 2.92 -3.40
C THR A 189 -18.03 2.73 -3.14
N THR A 190 -17.66 1.78 -2.29
CA THR A 190 -16.26 1.50 -1.90
C THR A 190 -15.69 0.31 -2.67
N ALA A 191 -14.37 0.29 -2.88
CA ALA A 191 -13.70 -0.82 -3.57
C ALA A 191 -13.96 -2.20 -2.92
N LEU A 192 -14.06 -2.24 -1.58
CA LEU A 192 -14.39 -3.45 -0.85
C LEU A 192 -15.80 -3.95 -1.17
N GLN A 193 -16.79 -3.04 -1.22
CA GLN A 193 -18.17 -3.38 -1.60
C GLN A 193 -18.25 -3.87 -3.05
N GLN A 194 -17.47 -3.27 -3.96
CA GLN A 194 -17.42 -3.68 -5.36
C GLN A 194 -16.88 -5.11 -5.52
N GLU A 195 -15.83 -5.45 -4.78
CA GLU A 195 -15.27 -6.80 -4.76
C GLU A 195 -16.24 -7.81 -4.13
N SER A 196 -16.88 -7.45 -3.01
CA SER A 196 -17.90 -8.28 -2.36
C SER A 196 -19.08 -8.55 -3.29
N LEU A 197 -19.59 -7.54 -4.00
CA LEU A 197 -20.67 -7.69 -4.98
C LEU A 197 -20.30 -8.72 -6.06
N GLN A 198 -19.11 -8.62 -6.65
CA GLN A 198 -18.65 -9.59 -7.65
C GLN A 198 -18.55 -11.01 -7.07
N ARG A 199 -18.08 -11.14 -5.83
CA ARG A 199 -17.94 -12.43 -5.15
C ARG A 199 -19.30 -13.08 -4.87
N TYR A 200 -20.29 -12.30 -4.44
CA TYR A 200 -21.64 -12.77 -4.18
C TYR A 200 -22.35 -13.18 -5.48
N LEU A 201 -22.24 -12.37 -6.54
CA LEU A 201 -22.75 -12.74 -7.86
C LEU A 201 -22.09 -14.02 -8.39
N ALA A 202 -20.78 -14.18 -8.21
CA ALA A 202 -20.08 -15.40 -8.57
C ALA A 202 -20.56 -16.63 -7.78
N ALA A 203 -20.88 -16.45 -6.50
CA ALA A 203 -21.43 -17.51 -5.67
C ALA A 203 -22.84 -17.90 -6.12
N ALA A 204 -23.74 -16.92 -6.29
CA ALA A 204 -25.08 -17.16 -6.81
C ALA A 204 -25.07 -17.90 -8.16
N LEU A 205 -24.18 -17.51 -9.09
CA LEU A 205 -24.01 -18.19 -10.37
C LEU A 205 -23.56 -19.66 -10.22
N ARG A 206 -22.63 -19.94 -9.30
CA ARG A 206 -22.17 -21.32 -9.05
C ARG A 206 -23.30 -22.19 -8.49
N HIS A 207 -24.08 -21.68 -7.54
CA HIS A 207 -25.21 -22.42 -6.97
C HIS A 207 -26.33 -22.63 -7.99
N LEU A 208 -26.68 -21.62 -8.79
CA LEU A 208 -27.62 -21.76 -9.92
C LEU A 208 -27.18 -22.84 -10.92
N GLN A 209 -25.89 -22.87 -11.26
CA GLN A 209 -25.34 -23.89 -12.17
C GLN A 209 -25.37 -25.29 -11.55
N HIS A 210 -25.02 -25.42 -10.27
CA HIS A 210 -25.08 -26.68 -9.55
C HIS A 210 -26.51 -27.21 -9.45
N HIS A 211 -27.46 -26.34 -9.11
CA HIS A 211 -28.89 -26.66 -9.05
C HIS A 211 -29.41 -27.13 -10.41
N HIS A 212 -29.04 -26.45 -11.50
CA HIS A 212 -29.37 -26.87 -12.87
C HIS A 212 -28.84 -28.28 -13.18
N GLN A 213 -27.58 -28.55 -12.84
CA GLN A 213 -26.94 -29.85 -13.10
C GLN A 213 -27.59 -30.99 -12.30
N ALA A 214 -27.99 -30.72 -11.04
CA ALA A 214 -28.60 -31.72 -10.17
C ALA A 214 -30.09 -31.96 -10.48
N GLY A 215 -30.84 -30.89 -10.80
CA GLY A 215 -32.29 -30.95 -11.01
C GLY A 215 -32.74 -31.09 -12.47
N GLY A 216 -31.83 -30.90 -13.44
CA GLY A 216 -32.13 -30.97 -14.88
C GLY A 216 -33.01 -29.84 -15.43
N GLN A 217 -33.43 -28.90 -14.58
CA GLN A 217 -34.23 -27.73 -14.98
C GLN A 217 -33.34 -26.53 -15.27
N PRO A 218 -33.55 -25.79 -16.36
CA PRO A 218 -32.77 -24.59 -16.65
C PRO A 218 -32.93 -23.55 -15.53
N PRO A 219 -31.90 -22.72 -15.28
CA PRO A 219 -31.92 -21.72 -14.20
C PRO A 219 -33.00 -20.65 -14.40
N THR A 220 -33.51 -20.48 -15.62
CA THR A 220 -34.74 -19.73 -15.92
C THR A 220 -35.22 -20.05 -17.34
N THR A 221 -36.51 -19.89 -17.60
CA THR A 221 -37.11 -19.90 -18.95
C THR A 221 -37.57 -18.51 -19.39
N HIS A 222 -37.47 -17.50 -18.52
CA HIS A 222 -37.87 -16.13 -18.81
C HIS A 222 -36.76 -15.42 -19.63
N PRO A 223 -37.06 -14.88 -20.83
CA PRO A 223 -36.02 -14.32 -21.70
C PRO A 223 -35.20 -13.20 -21.08
N GLN A 224 -35.84 -12.32 -20.30
CA GLN A 224 -35.15 -11.18 -19.67
C GLN A 224 -34.27 -11.62 -18.49
N ALA A 225 -34.73 -12.60 -17.71
CA ALA A 225 -33.94 -13.18 -16.62
C ALA A 225 -32.71 -13.92 -17.17
N LEU A 226 -32.88 -14.64 -18.28
CA LEU A 226 -31.79 -15.32 -18.98
C LEU A 226 -30.74 -14.31 -19.49
N ALA A 227 -31.17 -13.20 -20.08
CA ALA A 227 -30.28 -12.15 -20.56
C ALA A 227 -29.50 -11.49 -19.41
N ALA A 228 -30.16 -11.20 -18.29
CA ALA A 228 -29.51 -10.65 -17.10
C ALA A 228 -28.48 -11.62 -16.51
N LEU A 229 -28.84 -12.90 -16.41
CA LEU A 229 -27.96 -13.97 -15.93
C LEU A 229 -26.71 -14.11 -16.80
N GLN A 230 -26.86 -14.09 -18.12
CA GLN A 230 -25.75 -14.15 -19.07
C GLN A 230 -24.84 -12.92 -18.97
N ALA A 231 -25.42 -11.73 -18.79
CA ALA A 231 -24.65 -10.51 -18.62
C ALA A 231 -23.80 -10.55 -17.34
N VAL A 232 -24.36 -11.00 -16.22
CA VAL A 232 -23.62 -11.18 -14.97
C VAL A 232 -22.53 -12.24 -15.14
N ALA A 233 -22.82 -13.38 -15.77
CA ALA A 233 -21.85 -14.44 -16.01
C ALA A 233 -20.65 -13.96 -16.85
N ALA A 234 -20.89 -13.21 -17.92
CA ALA A 234 -19.83 -12.64 -18.75
C ALA A 234 -18.96 -11.65 -17.98
N LEU A 235 -19.56 -10.87 -17.09
CA LEU A 235 -18.86 -9.86 -16.28
C LEU A 235 -18.10 -10.47 -15.10
N VAL A 236 -18.55 -11.61 -14.56
CA VAL A 236 -17.87 -12.31 -13.46
C VAL A 236 -16.75 -13.22 -13.97
N ALA A 237 -16.90 -13.84 -15.14
CA ALA A 237 -15.92 -14.79 -15.70
C ALA A 237 -14.59 -14.13 -16.13
N ASN A 238 -14.60 -12.82 -16.37
CA ASN A 238 -13.42 -12.05 -16.77
C ASN A 238 -13.06 -11.00 -15.70
N PRO A 239 -12.64 -11.38 -14.49
CA PRO A 239 -12.22 -10.40 -13.48
C PRO A 239 -11.04 -9.57 -14.02
N ALA A 240 -11.07 -8.26 -13.76
CA ALA A 240 -10.08 -7.29 -14.26
C ALA A 240 -8.67 -7.48 -13.67
#